data_AF-A0A8H7SRH7-F1
#
_entry.id   AF-A0A8H7SRH7-F1
#
_cell.length_a   1.000
_cell.length_b   1.000
_cell.length_c   1.000
_cell.angle_alpha   90.00
_cell.angle_beta   90.00
_cell.angle_gamma   90.00
#
_symmetry.space_group_name_H-M   'P 1'
#
loop_
_entity.id
_entity.type
_entity.pdbx_description
1 polymer ?
#
loop_
_entity_poly.entity_id
_entity_poly.type
_entity_poly.pdbx_seq_one_letter_code
_entity_poly.pdbx_strand_id
1 'polypeptide(L)'
;MSDPSKPLINIPVPVLVDYYLYCRTSIPYQKYKTWYTLFHILLPFLIGPSNHGFTTPFIAAPWFVASVGAFCSQKYKDRQIKDETIKSPQSFLSWLKSIGIEGFTQKSDQQPNGTTLTYNQVRMEGLIRFIGVIFVMTMGSIFLTPFLLEDYNDFFTFPWYSTQCIYYGFLMGLKSYTLMISNDILSSIIQIVTGYRVLPVFNKPFLATSPKDFWGNRWNLMVRHLLRKQVYAGRFNA
;
A
#
# COMPACT_ATOMS: atom_id res chain seq x y z
N MET A 1 21.11 -14.16 -12.84
CA MET A 1 22.30 -13.54 -12.24
C MET A 1 22.16 -12.03 -12.37
N SER A 2 22.02 -11.30 -11.26
CA SER A 2 21.86 -9.84 -11.25
C SER A 2 23.22 -9.16 -11.35
N ASP A 3 23.39 -8.30 -12.37
CA ASP A 3 24.56 -7.46 -12.61
C ASP A 3 24.85 -6.53 -11.40
N PRO A 4 26.01 -6.65 -10.73
CA PRO A 4 26.37 -5.86 -9.55
C PRO A 4 26.69 -4.39 -9.86
N SER A 5 26.75 -3.99 -11.14
CA SER A 5 27.07 -2.62 -11.55
C SER A 5 25.86 -1.68 -11.62
N LYS A 6 24.63 -2.21 -11.56
CA LYS A 6 23.43 -1.36 -11.53
C LYS A 6 23.26 -0.80 -10.12
N PRO A 7 23.25 0.54 -9.93
CA PRO A 7 23.03 1.09 -8.61
C PRO A 7 21.69 0.56 -8.11
N LEU A 8 21.72 -0.07 -6.94
CA LEU A 8 20.56 -0.19 -6.07
C LEU A 8 20.09 1.23 -5.81
N ILE A 9 19.27 1.81 -6.69
CA ILE A 9 18.60 3.09 -6.44
C ILE A 9 17.45 2.79 -5.47
N ASN A 10 17.87 2.44 -4.26
CA ASN A 10 17.53 3.08 -3.02
C ASN A 10 16.17 3.77 -2.97
N ILE A 11 15.12 2.96 -2.81
CA ILE A 11 13.88 3.32 -2.13
C ILE A 11 14.10 4.27 -0.91
N PRO A 12 15.24 4.25 -0.17
CA PRO A 12 15.52 5.25 0.86
C PRO A 12 15.61 6.72 0.41
N VAL A 13 16.02 7.06 -0.82
CA VAL A 13 16.25 8.48 -1.18
C VAL A 13 14.95 9.31 -1.17
N PRO A 14 13.85 8.88 -1.81
CA PRO A 14 12.59 9.63 -1.76
C PRO A 14 12.04 9.73 -0.35
N VAL A 15 12.11 8.63 0.42
CA VAL A 15 11.63 8.57 1.80
C VAL A 15 12.39 9.51 2.74
N LEU A 16 13.71 9.67 2.55
CA LEU A 16 14.52 10.61 3.31
C LEU A 16 14.23 12.06 2.95
N VAL A 17 14.03 12.34 1.66
CA VAL A 17 13.60 13.66 1.17
C VAL A 17 12.25 14.04 1.78
N ASP A 18 11.28 13.11 1.76
CA ASP A 18 9.97 13.27 2.37
C ASP A 18 10.07 13.59 3.86
N TYR A 19 10.86 12.81 4.61
CA TYR A 19 11.07 13.05 6.03
C TYR A 19 11.63 14.45 6.29
N TYR A 20 12.66 14.87 5.55
CA TYR A 20 13.28 16.17 5.74
C TYR A 20 12.27 17.28 5.46
N LEU A 21 11.56 17.20 4.34
CA LEU A 21 10.56 18.19 3.95
C LEU A 21 9.43 18.29 4.98
N TYR A 22 8.82 17.17 5.37
CA TYR A 22 7.66 17.21 6.27
C TYR A 22 8.05 17.53 7.72
N CYS A 23 9.08 16.87 8.26
CA CYS A 23 9.38 16.88 9.69
C CYS A 23 10.47 17.87 10.10
N ARG A 24 11.35 18.30 9.19
CA ARG A 24 12.50 19.17 9.52
C ARG A 24 12.38 20.57 8.96
N THR A 25 11.75 20.74 7.80
CA THR A 25 11.57 22.08 7.24
C THR A 25 10.34 22.79 7.80
N SER A 26 10.48 24.09 8.06
CA SER A 26 9.35 25.00 8.33
C SER A 26 8.64 25.43 7.04
N ILE A 27 9.01 24.85 5.90
CA ILE A 27 8.53 25.27 4.59
C ILE A 27 7.03 24.90 4.49
N PRO A 28 6.14 25.85 4.13
CA PRO A 28 4.74 25.54 3.92
C PRO A 28 4.62 24.63 2.70
N TYR A 29 4.28 23.36 2.93
CA TYR A 29 4.04 22.33 1.91
C TYR A 29 3.16 22.85 0.76
N GLN A 30 2.18 23.72 1.06
CA GLN A 30 1.30 24.34 0.08
C GLN A 30 2.03 25.08 -1.04
N LYS A 31 3.18 25.70 -0.74
CA LYS A 31 3.95 26.47 -1.73
C LYS A 31 4.63 25.57 -2.78
N TYR A 32 4.99 24.34 -2.43
CA TYR A 32 5.77 23.44 -3.30
C TYR A 32 5.03 22.14 -3.67
N LYS A 33 3.76 22.03 -3.31
CA LYS A 33 2.91 20.85 -3.55
C LYS A 33 2.96 20.37 -5.00
N THR A 34 2.89 21.29 -5.97
CA THR A 34 2.91 20.95 -7.40
C THR A 34 4.23 20.31 -7.80
N TRP A 35 5.36 20.94 -7.47
CA TRP A 35 6.70 20.40 -7.77
C TRP A 35 6.95 19.06 -7.10
N TYR A 36 6.52 18.91 -5.85
CA TYR A 36 6.66 17.66 -5.11
C TYR A 36 5.81 16.52 -5.70
N THR A 37 4.58 16.84 -6.13
CA THR A 37 3.71 15.88 -6.81
C THR A 37 4.33 15.47 -8.13
N LEU A 38 4.85 16.41 -8.92
CA LEU A 38 5.56 16.12 -10.17
C LEU A 38 6.80 15.25 -9.92
N PHE A 39 7.57 15.51 -8.87
CA PHE A 39 8.71 14.68 -8.49
C PHE A 39 8.30 13.22 -8.23
N HIS A 40 7.23 13.00 -7.45
CA HIS A 40 6.72 11.65 -7.17
C HIS A 40 6.08 10.97 -8.39
N ILE A 41 5.51 11.75 -9.32
CA ILE A 41 5.01 11.23 -10.60
C ILE A 41 6.17 10.79 -11.48
N LEU A 42 7.19 11.62 -11.64
CA LEU A 42 8.26 11.40 -12.62
C LEU A 42 9.30 10.39 -12.15
N LEU A 43 9.60 10.33 -10.85
CA LEU A 43 10.67 9.49 -10.32
C LEU A 43 10.52 8.00 -10.71
N PRO A 44 9.34 7.36 -10.60
CA PRO A 44 9.18 5.97 -11.02
C PRO A 44 9.30 5.73 -12.53
N PHE A 45 9.11 6.76 -13.37
CA PHE A 45 9.33 6.65 -14.81
C PHE A 45 10.80 6.79 -15.19
N LEU A 46 11.57 7.56 -14.42
CA LEU A 46 13.00 7.77 -14.65
C LEU A 46 13.84 6.59 -14.17
N ILE A 47 13.35 5.87 -13.15
CA ILE A 47 14.10 4.82 -12.46
C ILE A 47 13.20 3.61 -12.32
N GLY A 48 13.43 2.56 -13.11
CA GLY A 48 12.72 1.28 -12.99
C GLY A 48 13.46 0.31 -12.07
N PRO A 49 12.76 -0.57 -11.33
CA PRO A 49 13.44 -1.61 -10.56
C PRO A 49 14.13 -2.59 -11.51
N SER A 50 15.31 -3.07 -11.12
CA SER A 50 16.07 -4.07 -11.88
C SER A 50 15.38 -5.43 -11.98
N ASN A 51 14.44 -5.70 -11.07
CA ASN A 51 13.64 -6.92 -11.04
C ASN A 51 12.17 -6.61 -11.31
N HIS A 52 11.64 -7.15 -12.41
CA HIS A 52 10.28 -6.92 -12.89
C HIS A 52 9.19 -7.25 -11.86
N GLY A 53 9.44 -8.18 -10.93
CA GLY A 53 8.49 -8.55 -9.88
C GLY A 53 8.22 -7.46 -8.84
N PHE A 54 9.10 -6.45 -8.73
CA PHE A 54 8.99 -5.37 -7.75
C PHE A 54 8.45 -4.07 -8.35
N THR A 55 8.03 -4.05 -9.61
CA THR A 55 7.50 -2.85 -10.29
C THR A 55 6.35 -2.20 -9.52
N THR A 56 5.35 -2.98 -9.10
CA THR A 56 4.18 -2.48 -8.36
C THR A 56 4.55 -1.85 -7.01
N PRO A 57 5.24 -2.53 -6.08
CA PRO A 57 5.62 -1.91 -4.81
C PRO A 57 6.62 -0.77 -5.00
N PHE A 58 7.49 -0.81 -6.02
CA PHE A 58 8.42 0.28 -6.33
C PHE A 58 7.69 1.57 -6.72
N ILE A 59 6.62 1.46 -7.52
CA ILE A 59 5.78 2.60 -7.87
C ILE A 59 4.91 3.02 -6.68
N ALA A 60 4.25 2.08 -5.99
CA ALA A 60 3.23 2.42 -4.99
C ALA A 60 3.79 2.85 -3.63
N ALA A 61 4.92 2.29 -3.18
CA ALA A 61 5.42 2.53 -1.82
C ALA A 61 5.87 3.99 -1.58
N PRO A 62 6.59 4.68 -2.48
CA PRO A 62 6.93 6.08 -2.31
C PRO A 62 5.69 6.96 -2.14
N TRP A 63 4.66 6.75 -2.98
CA TRP A 63 3.39 7.47 -2.86
C TRP A 63 2.67 7.22 -1.53
N PHE A 64 2.69 5.96 -1.08
CA PHE A 64 2.11 5.60 0.20
C PHE A 64 2.85 6.27 1.37
N VAL A 65 4.18 6.23 1.37
CA VAL A 65 5.02 6.85 2.40
C VAL A 65 4.87 8.37 2.40
N ALA A 66 4.91 9.01 1.23
CA ALA A 66 4.70 10.45 1.08
C ALA A 66 3.34 10.89 1.63
N SER A 67 2.27 10.21 1.25
CA SER A 67 0.89 10.59 1.63
C SER A 67 0.58 10.36 3.11
N VAL A 68 0.91 9.18 3.65
CA VAL A 68 0.73 8.89 5.09
C VAL A 68 1.70 9.73 5.91
N GLY A 69 2.93 9.90 5.43
CA GLY A 69 3.98 10.67 6.08
C GLY A 69 3.65 12.14 6.25
N ALA A 70 3.05 12.76 5.22
CA ALA A 70 2.53 14.12 5.28
C ALA A 70 1.47 14.27 6.38
N PHE A 71 0.51 13.34 6.43
CA PHE A 71 -0.54 13.33 7.44
C PHE A 71 -0.03 13.12 8.86
N CYS A 72 0.89 12.17 9.05
CA CYS A 72 1.53 11.94 10.34
C CYS A 72 2.29 13.17 10.82
N SER A 73 3.00 13.85 9.93
CA SER A 73 3.73 15.07 10.25
C SER A 73 2.79 16.22 10.61
N GLN A 74 1.72 16.43 9.84
CA GLN A 74 0.72 17.46 10.15
C GLN A 74 0.08 17.21 11.52
N LYS A 75 -0.36 15.97 11.77
CA LYS A 75 -0.91 15.56 13.06
C LYS A 75 0.06 15.75 14.21
N TYR A 76 1.36 15.58 13.98
CA TYR A 76 2.40 15.85 14.98
C TYR A 76 2.53 17.34 15.26
N LYS A 77 2.61 18.19 14.23
CA LYS A 77 2.67 19.66 14.37
C LYS A 77 1.43 20.22 15.09
N ASP A 78 0.25 19.71 14.76
CA ASP A 78 -0.99 20.10 15.44
C ASP A 78 -0.97 19.75 16.94
N ARG A 79 -0.27 18.67 17.33
CA ARG A 79 -0.04 18.33 18.74
C ARG A 79 0.99 19.24 19.40
N GLN A 80 2.05 19.62 18.70
CA GLN A 80 3.03 20.59 19.22
C GLN A 80 2.40 21.95 19.52
N ILE A 81 1.41 22.37 18.73
CA ILE A 81 0.65 23.61 18.98
C ILE A 81 -0.20 23.49 20.25
N LYS A 82 -0.75 22.30 20.54
CA LYS A 82 -1.64 22.06 21.69
C LYS A 82 -0.89 21.73 22.99
N ASP A 83 0.32 21.19 22.88
CA ASP A 83 1.11 20.71 24.01
C ASP A 83 2.53 21.31 23.96
N GLU A 84 2.77 22.30 24.82
CA GLU A 84 4.02 23.06 24.89
C GLU A 84 5.22 22.20 25.34
N THR A 85 5.00 20.98 25.84
CA THR A 85 6.09 20.07 26.21
C THR A 85 6.78 19.45 24.98
N ILE A 86 6.09 19.42 23.83
CA ILE A 86 6.58 18.78 22.60
C ILE A 86 7.27 19.81 21.69
N LYS A 87 8.49 20.23 22.07
CA LYS A 87 9.24 21.24 21.29
C LYS A 87 10.16 20.67 20.22
N SER A 88 10.62 19.42 20.36
CA SER A 88 11.59 18.83 19.44
C SER A 88 10.93 18.34 18.13
N PRO A 89 11.59 18.49 16.98
CA PRO A 89 11.09 17.94 15.73
C PRO A 89 11.06 16.40 15.78
N GLN A 90 10.04 15.81 15.15
CA GLN A 90 9.86 14.36 15.11
C GLN A 90 11.09 13.66 14.51
N SER A 91 11.62 12.64 15.21
CA SER A 91 12.73 11.84 14.68
C SER A 91 12.31 10.97 13.49
N PHE A 92 13.25 10.60 12.63
CA PHE A 92 12.99 9.76 11.46
C PHE A 92 12.33 8.44 11.81
N LEU A 93 12.85 7.75 12.84
CA LEU A 93 12.32 6.45 13.25
C LEU A 93 10.91 6.59 13.86
N SER A 94 10.67 7.66 14.62
CA SER A 94 9.32 7.97 15.14
C SER A 94 8.34 8.29 14.03
N TRP A 95 8.79 9.00 12.99
CA TRP A 95 7.98 9.31 11.81
C TRP A 95 7.64 8.04 11.01
N LEU A 96 8.64 7.22 10.70
CA LEU A 96 8.44 5.91 10.05
C LEU A 96 7.51 4.99 10.86
N LYS A 97 7.69 4.92 12.18
CA LYS A 97 6.79 4.14 13.05
C LYS A 97 5.36 4.68 12.99
N SER A 98 5.20 6.01 12.94
CA SER A 98 3.88 6.64 12.80
C SER A 98 3.23 6.30 11.46
N ILE A 99 3.99 6.26 10.36
CA ILE A 99 3.51 5.80 9.05
C ILE A 99 3.07 4.34 9.12
N GLY A 100 3.86 3.47 9.75
CA GLY A 100 3.51 2.08 9.96
C GLY A 100 2.17 1.94 10.69
N ILE A 101 2.01 2.66 11.81
CA ILE A 101 0.79 2.60 12.61
C ILE A 101 -0.38 3.22 11.85
N GLU A 102 -0.31 4.48 11.46
CA GLU A 102 -1.43 5.18 10.84
C GLU A 102 -1.76 4.65 9.44
N GLY A 103 -0.77 4.19 8.68
CA GLY A 103 -0.98 3.61 7.37
C GLY A 103 -1.67 2.26 7.45
N PHE A 104 -1.09 1.34 8.22
CA PHE A 104 -1.47 -0.07 8.16
C PHE A 104 -2.50 -0.48 9.22
N THR A 105 -2.56 0.16 10.38
CA THR A 105 -3.44 -0.31 11.45
C THR A 105 -4.88 0.19 11.29
N GLN A 106 -5.79 -0.71 11.65
CA GLN A 106 -7.18 -0.37 11.83
C GLN A 106 -7.38 0.22 13.24
N LYS A 107 -8.12 1.34 13.35
CA LYS A 107 -8.37 1.99 14.65
C LYS A 107 -9.29 1.20 15.60
N SER A 108 -9.94 0.14 15.12
CA SER A 108 -10.88 -0.64 15.92
C SER A 108 -10.55 -2.12 15.86
N ASP A 109 -10.21 -2.65 17.04
CA ASP A 109 -10.09 -4.07 17.33
C ASP A 109 -11.46 -4.69 17.70
N GLN A 110 -12.53 -3.88 17.71
CA GLN A 110 -13.88 -4.38 17.99
C GLN A 110 -14.41 -5.17 16.79
N GLN A 111 -14.83 -6.39 17.09
CA GLN A 111 -15.64 -7.20 16.19
C GLN A 111 -17.05 -6.58 16.04
N PRO A 112 -17.83 -6.98 15.01
CA PRO A 112 -19.21 -6.52 14.83
C PRO A 112 -20.14 -6.79 16.02
N ASN A 113 -19.79 -7.75 16.88
CA ASN A 113 -20.49 -8.10 18.12
C ASN A 113 -20.04 -7.27 19.34
N GLY A 114 -19.12 -6.31 19.17
CA GLY A 114 -18.61 -5.44 20.23
C GLY A 114 -17.45 -6.01 21.07
N THR A 115 -17.00 -7.25 20.82
CA THR A 115 -15.87 -7.84 21.57
C THR A 115 -14.53 -7.39 21.00
N THR A 116 -13.58 -7.09 21.88
CA THR A 116 -12.20 -6.75 21.50
C THR A 116 -11.41 -8.03 21.31
N LEU A 117 -10.73 -8.16 20.17
CA LEU A 117 -9.84 -9.29 19.92
C LEU A 117 -8.65 -9.31 20.90
N THR A 118 -8.31 -10.48 21.41
CA THR A 118 -7.06 -10.68 22.16
C THR A 118 -5.85 -10.63 21.23
N TYR A 119 -4.68 -10.23 21.75
CA TYR A 119 -3.45 -10.18 20.95
C TYR A 119 -3.12 -11.50 20.23
N ASN A 120 -3.36 -12.64 20.89
CA ASN A 120 -3.13 -13.96 20.28
C ASN A 120 -4.07 -14.23 19.10
N GLN A 121 -5.34 -13.81 19.20
CA GLN A 121 -6.29 -13.91 18.11
C GLN A 121 -5.88 -13.01 16.92
N VAL A 122 -5.44 -11.77 17.18
CA VAL A 122 -4.97 -10.87 16.12
C VAL A 122 -3.75 -11.44 15.40
N ARG A 123 -2.80 -12.02 16.13
CA ARG A 123 -1.62 -12.68 15.53
C ARG A 123 -2.02 -13.91 14.72
N MET A 124 -2.98 -14.70 15.22
CA MET A 124 -3.51 -15.86 14.51
C MET A 124 -4.22 -15.46 13.20
N GLU A 125 -5.03 -14.39 13.21
CA GLU A 125 -5.62 -13.84 11.98
C GLU A 125 -4.53 -13.44 10.97
N GLY A 126 -3.44 -12.84 11.45
CA GLY A 126 -2.28 -12.50 10.61
C GLY A 126 -1.62 -13.74 10.01
N LEU A 127 -1.46 -14.80 10.79
CA LEU A 127 -0.88 -16.07 10.33
C LEU A 127 -1.79 -16.77 9.30
N ILE A 128 -3.09 -16.85 9.56
CA ILE A 128 -4.08 -17.40 8.63
C ILE A 128 -4.04 -16.62 7.31
N ARG A 129 -4.00 -15.29 7.37
CA ARG A 129 -3.88 -14.45 6.18
C ARG A 129 -2.57 -14.73 5.43
N PHE A 130 -1.44 -14.78 6.13
CA PHE A 130 -0.14 -15.09 5.52
C PHE A 130 -0.17 -16.42 4.77
N ILE A 131 -0.63 -17.49 5.42
CA ILE A 131 -0.75 -18.82 4.81
C ILE A 131 -1.71 -18.77 3.60
N GLY A 132 -2.85 -18.08 3.73
CA GLY A 132 -3.81 -17.92 2.65
C GLY A 132 -3.22 -17.20 1.42
N VAL A 133 -2.38 -16.18 1.62
CA VAL A 133 -1.70 -15.47 0.52
C VAL A 133 -0.74 -16.41 -0.19
N ILE A 134 0.11 -17.14 0.55
CA ILE A 134 1.04 -18.11 -0.03
C ILE A 134 0.28 -19.20 -0.79
N PHE A 135 -0.81 -19.71 -0.22
CA PHE A 135 -1.67 -20.70 -0.88
C PHE A 135 -2.24 -20.17 -2.20
N VAL A 136 -2.83 -18.98 -2.21
CA VAL A 136 -3.40 -18.36 -3.42
C VAL A 136 -2.31 -18.12 -4.48
N MET A 137 -1.12 -17.67 -4.08
CA MET A 137 -0.01 -17.48 -5.00
C MET A 137 0.49 -18.78 -5.62
N THR A 138 0.61 -19.84 -4.83
CA THR A 138 1.01 -21.18 -5.30
C THR A 138 -0.05 -21.76 -6.23
N MET A 139 -1.33 -21.73 -5.83
CA MET A 139 -2.44 -22.22 -6.64
C MET A 139 -2.57 -21.44 -7.95
N GLY A 140 -2.49 -20.10 -7.92
CA GLY A 140 -2.47 -19.30 -9.14
C GLY A 140 -1.27 -19.60 -10.03
N SER A 141 -0.12 -19.97 -9.44
CA SER A 141 1.04 -20.36 -10.23
C SER A 141 0.84 -21.71 -10.93
N ILE A 142 0.27 -22.70 -10.24
CA ILE A 142 0.03 -24.06 -10.77
C ILE A 142 -1.14 -24.09 -11.75
N PHE A 143 -2.26 -23.47 -11.39
CA PHE A 143 -3.52 -23.62 -12.13
C PHE A 143 -3.78 -22.52 -13.14
N LEU A 144 -3.11 -21.36 -13.07
CA LEU A 144 -3.39 -20.25 -13.97
C LEU A 144 -2.25 -19.99 -14.96
N THR A 145 -1.00 -20.13 -14.54
CA THR A 145 0.16 -19.91 -15.43
C THR A 145 0.17 -20.80 -16.68
N PRO A 146 -0.20 -22.10 -16.63
CA PRO A 146 -0.20 -22.94 -17.83
C PRO A 146 -1.22 -22.52 -18.90
N PHE A 147 -2.22 -21.71 -18.54
CA PHE A 147 -3.25 -21.22 -19.48
C PHE A 147 -2.95 -19.82 -20.00
N LEU A 148 -1.89 -19.17 -19.51
CA LEU A 148 -1.44 -17.87 -20.01
C LEU A 148 -0.56 -18.05 -21.25
N LEU A 149 -0.41 -16.96 -22.01
CA LEU A 149 0.57 -16.88 -23.08
C LEU A 149 1.99 -16.95 -22.51
N GLU A 150 2.91 -17.60 -23.24
CA GLU A 150 4.32 -17.65 -22.88
C GLU A 150 4.96 -16.26 -22.96
N ASP A 151 4.67 -15.52 -24.04
CA ASP A 151 5.00 -14.11 -24.17
C ASP A 151 3.73 -13.24 -24.03
N TYR A 152 3.76 -12.32 -23.07
CA TYR A 152 2.68 -11.36 -22.86
C TYR A 152 2.56 -10.35 -24.00
N ASN A 153 3.60 -10.14 -24.81
CA ASN A 153 3.54 -9.23 -25.96
C ASN A 153 2.60 -9.74 -27.05
N ASP A 154 2.44 -11.06 -27.17
CA ASP A 154 1.54 -11.68 -28.13
C ASP A 154 0.09 -11.27 -27.89
N PHE A 155 -0.26 -10.92 -26.65
CA PHE A 155 -1.58 -10.39 -26.30
C PHE A 155 -1.98 -9.17 -27.16
N PHE A 156 -1.03 -8.29 -27.47
CA PHE A 156 -1.29 -7.06 -28.23
C PHE A 156 -1.46 -7.30 -29.74
N THR A 157 -1.17 -8.51 -30.22
CA THR A 157 -1.38 -8.87 -31.62
C THR A 157 -2.83 -9.21 -31.94
N PHE A 158 -3.61 -9.60 -30.93
CA PHE A 158 -5.02 -9.92 -31.10
C PHE A 158 -5.88 -8.65 -31.22
N PRO A 159 -6.87 -8.60 -32.14
CA PRO A 159 -7.86 -7.53 -32.14
C PRO A 159 -8.60 -7.48 -30.80
N TRP A 160 -8.84 -6.29 -30.26
CA TRP A 160 -9.42 -6.08 -28.93
C TRP A 160 -10.82 -6.70 -28.75
N TYR A 161 -11.57 -6.88 -29.84
CA TYR A 161 -12.90 -7.50 -29.85
C TYR A 161 -12.87 -9.01 -30.08
N SER A 162 -11.69 -9.61 -30.32
CA SER A 162 -11.55 -11.05 -30.55
C SER A 162 -11.79 -11.85 -29.26
N THR A 163 -12.36 -13.05 -29.40
CA THR A 163 -12.58 -13.97 -28.27
C THR A 163 -11.29 -14.31 -27.54
N GLN A 164 -10.17 -14.43 -28.27
CA GLN A 164 -8.84 -14.68 -27.71
C GLN A 164 -8.39 -13.54 -26.79
N CYS A 165 -8.54 -12.28 -27.22
CA CYS A 165 -8.20 -11.12 -26.40
C CYS A 165 -9.02 -11.08 -25.11
N ILE A 166 -10.34 -11.34 -25.19
CA ILE A 166 -11.21 -11.38 -24.01
C ILE A 166 -10.78 -12.51 -23.05
N TYR A 167 -10.51 -13.70 -23.57
CA TYR A 167 -10.08 -14.86 -22.79
C TYR A 167 -8.76 -14.62 -22.05
N TYR A 168 -7.70 -14.24 -22.79
CA TYR A 168 -6.39 -13.99 -22.18
C TYR A 168 -6.40 -12.75 -21.29
N GLY A 169 -7.17 -11.71 -21.63
CA GLY A 169 -7.37 -10.54 -20.78
C GLY A 169 -7.98 -10.92 -19.42
N PHE A 170 -8.97 -11.80 -19.41
CA PHE A 170 -9.56 -12.31 -18.18
C PHE A 170 -8.55 -13.11 -17.33
N LEU A 171 -7.79 -14.03 -17.95
CA LEU A 171 -6.76 -14.80 -17.24
C LEU A 171 -5.63 -13.92 -16.69
N MET A 172 -5.18 -12.93 -17.47
CA MET A 172 -4.19 -11.96 -17.00
C MET A 172 -4.73 -11.12 -15.84
N GLY A 173 -6.01 -10.76 -15.85
CA GLY A 173 -6.67 -10.09 -14.72
C GLY A 173 -6.61 -10.93 -13.44
N LEU A 174 -6.90 -12.22 -13.53
CA LEU A 174 -6.78 -13.16 -12.41
C LEU A 174 -5.32 -13.35 -11.94
N LYS A 175 -4.35 -13.44 -12.87
CA LYS A 175 -2.91 -13.45 -12.54
C LYS A 175 -2.51 -12.18 -11.79
N SER A 176 -2.95 -11.04 -12.29
CA SER A 176 -2.68 -9.73 -11.73
C SER A 176 -3.24 -9.60 -10.31
N TYR A 177 -4.46 -10.08 -10.07
CA TYR A 177 -5.04 -10.16 -8.72
C TYR A 177 -4.16 -11.00 -7.77
N THR A 178 -3.64 -12.14 -8.24
CA THR A 178 -2.74 -13.03 -7.47
C THR A 178 -1.40 -12.35 -7.15
N LEU A 179 -0.90 -11.49 -8.05
CA LEU A 179 0.29 -10.68 -7.78
C LEU A 179 -0.01 -9.54 -6.82
N MET A 180 -1.17 -8.88 -6.94
CA MET A 180 -1.54 -7.78 -6.05
C MET A 180 -1.75 -8.25 -4.61
N ILE A 181 -2.32 -9.44 -4.39
CA ILE A 181 -2.52 -9.99 -3.04
C ILE A 181 -1.19 -10.35 -2.36
N SER A 182 -0.09 -10.51 -3.10
CA SER A 182 1.25 -10.68 -2.51
C SER A 182 1.67 -9.51 -1.63
N ASN A 183 1.12 -8.30 -1.86
CA ASN A 183 1.37 -7.14 -0.99
C ASN A 183 0.86 -7.35 0.44
N ASP A 184 -0.11 -8.26 0.65
CA ASP A 184 -0.58 -8.63 1.99
C ASP A 184 0.44 -9.47 2.77
N ILE A 185 1.51 -9.97 2.16
CA ILE A 185 2.59 -10.66 2.87
C ILE A 185 3.18 -9.74 3.95
N LEU A 186 3.57 -8.53 3.56
CA LEU A 186 4.17 -7.57 4.49
C LEU A 186 3.18 -7.17 5.59
N SER A 187 1.93 -6.86 5.21
CA SER A 187 0.86 -6.55 6.15
C SER A 187 0.62 -7.67 7.17
N SER A 188 0.68 -8.93 6.73
CA SER A 188 0.53 -10.11 7.58
C SER A 188 1.70 -10.29 8.53
N ILE A 189 2.94 -10.12 8.06
CA ILE A 189 4.14 -10.17 8.91
C ILE A 189 4.07 -9.09 9.99
N ILE A 190 3.72 -7.85 9.63
CA ILE A 190 3.57 -6.75 10.59
C ILE A 190 2.53 -7.10 11.65
N GLN A 191 1.38 -7.66 11.26
CA GLN A 191 0.33 -8.07 12.19
C GLN A 191 0.79 -9.18 13.14
N ILE A 192 1.50 -10.19 12.64
CA ILE A 192 2.01 -11.32 13.43
C ILE A 192 3.04 -10.82 14.47
N VAL A 193 3.99 -9.98 14.04
CA VAL A 193 5.07 -9.51 14.91
C VAL A 193 4.56 -8.52 15.94
N THR A 194 3.74 -7.55 15.51
CA THR A 194 3.32 -6.45 16.38
C THR A 194 2.10 -6.78 17.24
N GLY A 195 1.25 -7.72 16.78
CA GLY A 195 -0.04 -7.97 17.41
C GLY A 195 -1.08 -6.86 17.19
N TYR A 196 -0.79 -5.86 16.36
CA TYR A 196 -1.78 -4.86 15.95
C TYR A 196 -2.57 -5.36 14.74
N ARG A 197 -3.87 -5.06 14.72
CA ARG A 197 -4.73 -5.40 13.59
C ARG A 197 -4.36 -4.55 12.38
N VAL A 198 -3.84 -5.20 11.34
CA VAL A 198 -3.46 -4.55 10.09
C VAL A 198 -4.55 -4.74 9.05
N LEU A 199 -4.90 -3.66 8.34
CA LEU A 199 -5.85 -3.68 7.23
C LEU A 199 -5.36 -4.64 6.13
N PRO A 200 -6.17 -5.64 5.74
CA PRO A 200 -5.85 -6.42 4.55
C PRO A 200 -6.00 -5.55 3.31
N VAL A 201 -5.21 -5.81 2.26
CA VAL A 201 -5.32 -5.11 0.98
C VAL A 201 -6.69 -5.38 0.35
N PHE A 202 -7.16 -6.63 0.41
CA PHE A 202 -8.46 -7.04 -0.13
C PHE A 202 -9.33 -7.73 0.92
N ASN A 203 -10.65 -7.57 0.81
CA ASN A 203 -11.62 -8.29 1.62
C ASN A 203 -12.66 -9.01 0.73
N LYS A 204 -12.30 -10.22 0.30
CA LYS A 204 -13.15 -11.10 -0.53
C LYS A 204 -13.86 -10.33 -1.67
N PRO A 205 -13.12 -9.67 -2.57
CA PRO A 205 -13.68 -8.73 -3.54
C PRO A 205 -14.70 -9.36 -4.49
N PHE A 206 -14.51 -10.62 -4.87
CA PHE A 206 -15.43 -11.34 -5.75
C PHE A 206 -16.76 -11.74 -5.10
N LEU A 207 -16.93 -11.54 -3.79
CA LEU A 207 -18.21 -11.70 -3.08
C LEU A 207 -18.99 -10.39 -2.95
N ALA A 208 -18.61 -9.35 -3.69
CA ALA A 208 -19.33 -8.09 -3.69
C ALA A 208 -20.74 -8.24 -4.30
N THR A 209 -21.75 -7.66 -3.64
CA THR A 209 -23.14 -7.68 -4.14
C THR A 209 -23.47 -6.49 -5.05
N SER A 210 -22.57 -5.50 -5.15
CA SER A 210 -22.71 -4.32 -6.01
C SER A 210 -21.35 -3.68 -6.32
N PRO A 211 -21.24 -2.86 -7.38
CA PRO A 211 -20.01 -2.10 -7.65
C PRO A 211 -19.61 -1.18 -6.48
N LYS A 212 -20.61 -0.60 -5.79
CA LYS A 212 -20.37 0.21 -4.59
C LYS A 212 -19.74 -0.64 -3.47
N ASP A 213 -20.17 -1.88 -3.28
CA ASP A 213 -19.60 -2.75 -2.26
C ASP A 213 -18.18 -3.22 -2.64
N PHE A 214 -17.95 -3.51 -3.92
CA PHE A 214 -16.63 -3.87 -4.44
C PHE A 214 -15.59 -2.77 -4.19
N TRP A 215 -15.81 -1.59 -4.77
CA TRP A 215 -14.89 -0.45 -4.66
C TRP A 215 -14.92 0.20 -3.28
N GLY A 216 -16.07 0.13 -2.62
CA GLY A 216 -16.28 0.78 -1.34
C GLY A 216 -15.69 -0.02 -0.18
N ASN A 217 -15.84 -1.33 -0.11
CA ASN A 217 -15.58 -2.10 1.11
C ASN A 217 -14.65 -3.30 0.96
N ARG A 218 -14.21 -3.62 -0.26
CA ARG A 218 -13.53 -4.90 -0.51
C ARG A 218 -12.24 -4.79 -1.33
N TRP A 219 -12.15 -3.78 -2.18
CA TRP A 219 -10.99 -3.53 -3.02
C TRP A 219 -10.06 -2.48 -2.42
N ASN A 220 -8.75 -2.77 -2.34
CA ASN A 220 -7.70 -1.84 -1.90
C ASN A 220 -8.07 -1.05 -0.63
N LEU A 221 -8.38 -1.75 0.47
CA LEU A 221 -8.81 -1.12 1.72
C LEU A 221 -7.79 -0.14 2.30
N MET A 222 -6.50 -0.39 2.04
CA MET A 222 -5.41 0.52 2.38
C MET A 222 -5.61 1.90 1.76
N VAL A 223 -5.88 1.95 0.44
CA VAL A 223 -6.09 3.19 -0.31
C VAL A 223 -7.36 3.89 0.17
N ARG A 224 -8.44 3.14 0.38
CA ARG A 224 -9.69 3.69 0.93
C ARG A 224 -9.47 4.32 2.31
N HIS A 225 -8.76 3.64 3.20
CA HIS A 225 -8.45 4.12 4.55
C HIS A 225 -7.63 5.41 4.50
N LEU A 226 -6.61 5.44 3.65
CA LEU A 226 -5.80 6.62 3.40
C LEU A 226 -6.65 7.80 2.88
N LEU A 227 -7.42 7.59 1.82
CA LEU A 227 -8.30 8.63 1.25
C LEU A 227 -9.30 9.13 2.29
N ARG A 228 -9.85 8.23 3.12
CA ARG A 228 -10.75 8.65 4.19
C ARG A 228 -10.08 9.56 5.20
N LYS A 229 -8.85 9.24 5.62
CA LYS A 229 -8.08 10.09 6.53
C LYS A 229 -7.74 11.43 5.89
N GLN A 230 -7.30 11.46 4.64
CA GLN A 230 -6.89 12.72 4.00
C GLN A 230 -8.08 13.64 3.68
N VAL A 231 -9.14 13.08 3.09
CA VAL A 231 -10.25 13.88 2.55
C VAL A 231 -11.27 14.23 3.62
N TYR A 232 -11.61 13.30 4.52
CA TYR A 232 -12.67 13.55 5.51
C TYR A 232 -12.15 14.06 6.85
N ALA A 233 -10.90 13.77 7.26
CA ALA A 233 -10.42 14.27 8.57
C ALA A 233 -10.28 15.80 8.60
N GLY A 234 -10.07 16.45 7.45
CA GLY A 234 -10.03 17.92 7.35
C GLY A 234 -11.40 18.59 7.29
N ARG A 235 -12.49 17.85 6.99
CA ARG A 235 -13.83 18.44 6.75
C ARG A 235 -14.76 18.41 7.96
N PHE A 236 -14.41 17.67 9.01
CA PHE A 236 -15.22 17.52 10.23
C PHE A 236 -14.50 18.04 11.49
N ASN A 237 -13.34 18.66 11.35
CA ASN A 237 -12.60 19.33 12.44
C ASN A 237 -12.49 20.86 12.22
N ALA A 238 -13.35 21.42 11.35
CA ALA A 238 -13.51 22.86 11.15
C ALA A 238 -14.83 23.30 11.78
#